data_AF-A0A1B0BVP4-F1
#
_entry.id   AF-A0A1B0BVP4-F1
#
_cell.length_a   1.000
_cell.length_b   1.000
_cell.length_c   1.000
_cell.angle_alpha   90.00
_cell.angle_beta   90.00
_cell.angle_gamma   90.00
#
_symmetry.space_group_name_H-M   'P 1'
#
loop_
_entity.id
_entity.type
_entity.pdbx_description
1 polymer ?
#
loop_
_entity_poly.entity_id
_entity_poly.type
_entity_poly.pdbx_seq_one_letter_code
_entity_poly.pdbx_strand_id
1 'polypeptide(L)'
;MPLFDLQGTESFRELCQQIHNITDEEFESFNAFEAIDVEPDRKFKCYAHCLLSHLKYLNIFSGKFDIEDFKQQDGIEDEDVAVIAKCKKLYDNISDPCEYGFKIMQCILMFEPTK
;
A
#
# COMPACT_ATOMS: atom_id res chain seq x y z
N MET A 1 13.10 -9.74 6.75
CA MET A 1 12.45 -10.78 5.95
C MET A 1 11.95 -10.09 4.70
N PRO A 2 12.42 -10.44 3.48
CA PRO A 2 12.04 -9.67 2.29
C PRO A 2 10.57 -9.92 1.98
N LEU A 3 9.80 -8.85 1.87
CA LEU A 3 8.34 -8.77 1.68
C LEU A 3 7.80 -9.43 0.38
N PHE A 4 8.61 -10.20 -0.35
CA PHE A 4 8.38 -10.49 -1.78
C PHE A 4 8.57 -11.94 -2.24
N ASP A 5 8.82 -12.92 -1.36
CA ASP A 5 8.98 -14.32 -1.81
C ASP A 5 7.69 -15.14 -1.66
N LEU A 6 6.85 -15.12 -2.70
CA LEU A 6 5.85 -16.16 -2.96
C LEU A 6 6.06 -16.70 -4.39
N GLN A 7 6.75 -17.84 -4.47
CA GLN A 7 6.98 -18.59 -5.71
C GLN A 7 5.70 -19.32 -6.15
N GLY A 8 5.23 -19.08 -7.38
CA GLY A 8 4.38 -20.02 -8.13
C GLY A 8 2.94 -19.57 -8.49
N THR A 9 2.53 -18.37 -8.11
CA THR A 9 1.26 -17.72 -8.53
C THR A 9 1.60 -16.28 -8.93
N GLU A 10 0.85 -15.65 -9.85
CA GLU A 10 1.05 -14.22 -10.17
C GLU A 10 1.25 -13.42 -8.88
N SER A 11 2.33 -12.64 -8.83
CA SER A 11 2.59 -11.78 -7.68
C SER A 11 1.46 -10.78 -7.53
N PHE A 12 1.15 -10.35 -6.29
CA PHE A 12 0.15 -9.30 -6.09
C PHE A 12 0.49 -8.01 -6.86
N ARG A 13 1.78 -7.76 -7.12
CA ARG A 13 2.27 -6.72 -8.03
C ARG A 13 1.69 -6.89 -9.44
N GLU A 14 1.95 -8.02 -10.08
CA GLU A 14 1.51 -8.29 -11.46
C GLU A 14 -0.01 -8.26 -11.58
N LEU A 15 -0.72 -8.85 -10.62
CA LEU A 15 -2.18 -8.83 -10.57
C LEU A 15 -2.73 -7.40 -10.52
N CYS A 16 -2.22 -6.56 -9.62
CA CYS A 16 -2.68 -5.20 -9.47
C CYS A 16 -2.29 -4.32 -10.68
N GLN A 17 -1.15 -4.58 -11.33
CA GLN A 17 -0.78 -3.92 -12.59
C GLN A 17 -1.78 -4.26 -13.70
N GLN A 18 -2.11 -5.54 -13.88
CA GLN A 18 -3.07 -5.99 -14.88
C GLN A 18 -4.46 -5.38 -14.67
N ILE A 19 -4.97 -5.40 -13.42
CA ILE A 19 -6.28 -4.82 -13.07
C ILE A 19 -6.37 -3.34 -13.45
N HIS A 20 -5.26 -2.61 -13.33
CA HIS A 20 -5.21 -1.17 -13.55
C HIS A 20 -4.58 -0.76 -14.89
N ASN A 21 -4.33 -1.72 -15.79
CA ASN A 21 -3.68 -1.49 -17.09
C ASN A 21 -2.39 -0.67 -16.97
N ILE A 22 -1.54 -1.04 -16.01
CA ILE A 22 -0.22 -0.45 -15.81
C ILE A 22 0.81 -1.35 -16.49
N THR A 23 1.53 -0.84 -17.46
CA THR A 23 2.65 -1.59 -18.08
C THR A 23 3.87 -1.58 -17.16
N ASP A 24 4.80 -2.51 -17.36
CA ASP A 24 6.07 -2.49 -16.61
C ASP A 24 6.87 -1.21 -16.89
N GLU A 25 6.88 -0.72 -18.13
CA GLU A 25 7.52 0.55 -18.50
C GLU A 25 6.91 1.74 -17.72
N GLU A 26 5.58 1.81 -17.63
CA GLU A 26 4.88 2.83 -16.85
C GLU A 26 5.17 2.70 -15.36
N PHE A 27 5.32 1.47 -14.85
CA PHE A 27 5.64 1.23 -13.45
C PHE A 27 7.08 1.60 -13.10
N GLU A 28 8.05 1.24 -13.95
CA GLU A 28 9.47 1.56 -13.77
C GLU A 28 9.76 3.05 -13.93
N SER A 29 9.05 3.72 -14.84
CA SER A 29 9.16 5.18 -15.01
C SER A 29 8.47 5.96 -13.90
N PHE A 30 7.50 5.35 -13.22
CA PHE A 30 6.79 5.95 -12.11
C PHE A 30 7.47 5.56 -10.78
N ASN A 31 8.40 6.40 -10.31
CA ASN A 31 8.83 6.43 -8.90
C ASN A 31 7.67 6.95 -8.03
N ALA A 32 6.57 6.19 -8.03
CA ALA A 32 5.23 6.57 -7.60
C ALA A 32 5.16 7.11 -6.18
N PHE A 33 6.11 6.66 -5.36
CA PHE A 33 6.11 6.87 -3.93
C PHE A 33 7.26 7.76 -3.45
N GLU A 34 8.22 8.09 -4.32
CA GLU A 34 9.33 9.02 -4.03
C GLU A 34 9.11 10.43 -4.62
N ALA A 35 8.32 10.55 -5.69
CA ALA A 35 8.03 11.85 -6.31
C ALA A 35 6.97 12.62 -5.48
N ILE A 36 7.41 13.28 -4.41
CA ILE A 36 6.56 14.08 -3.52
C ILE A 36 5.86 15.25 -4.26
N ASP A 37 6.43 15.71 -5.38
CA ASP A 37 5.97 16.89 -6.11
C ASP A 37 5.09 16.60 -7.35
N VAL A 38 4.87 15.32 -7.70
CA VAL A 38 4.03 14.95 -8.85
C VAL A 38 2.82 14.17 -8.36
N GLU A 39 1.63 14.70 -8.65
CA GLU A 39 0.39 14.01 -8.34
C GLU A 39 0.25 12.79 -9.26
N PRO A 40 0.23 11.55 -8.72
CA PRO A 40 0.13 10.32 -9.51
C PRO A 40 -1.18 10.26 -10.28
N ASP A 41 -1.16 9.62 -11.44
CA ASP A 41 -2.39 9.22 -12.12
C ASP A 41 -3.22 8.30 -11.22
N ARG A 42 -4.55 8.40 -11.37
CA ARG A 42 -5.51 7.59 -10.59
C ARG A 42 -5.22 6.09 -10.63
N LYS A 43 -4.72 5.57 -11.75
CA LYS A 43 -4.39 4.14 -11.90
C LYS A 43 -3.32 3.69 -10.91
N PHE A 44 -2.28 4.51 -10.67
CA PHE A 44 -1.23 4.19 -9.71
C PHE A 44 -1.72 4.31 -8.26
N LYS A 45 -2.62 5.25 -7.98
CA LYS A 45 -3.28 5.33 -6.68
C LYS A 45 -4.10 4.08 -6.39
N CYS A 46 -4.87 3.63 -7.38
CA CYS A 46 -5.67 2.41 -7.25
C CYS A 46 -4.80 1.15 -7.18
N TYR A 47 -3.67 1.12 -7.87
CA TYR A 47 -2.66 0.07 -7.70
C TYR A 47 -2.19 -0.06 -6.25
N ALA A 48 -1.87 1.06 -5.58
CA ALA A 48 -1.48 1.05 -4.18
C ALA A 48 -2.59 0.48 -3.28
N HIS A 49 -3.85 0.87 -3.52
CA HIS A 49 -5.00 0.32 -2.80
C HIS A 49 -5.16 -1.19 -3.04
N CYS A 50 -5.03 -1.64 -4.29
CA CYS A 50 -5.10 -3.05 -4.66
C CYS A 50 -4.04 -3.88 -3.92
N LEU A 51 -2.78 -3.40 -3.90
CA LEU A 51 -1.69 -4.10 -3.25
C LEU A 51 -1.93 -4.26 -1.75
N LEU A 52 -2.30 -3.17 -1.06
CA LEU A 52 -2.62 -3.19 0.37
C LEU A 52 -3.81 -4.10 0.70
N SER A 53 -4.80 -4.17 -0.19
CA SER A 53 -5.94 -5.08 -0.04
C SER A 53 -5.51 -6.55 -0.13
N HIS A 54 -4.70 -6.91 -1.13
CA HIS A 54 -4.19 -8.28 -1.30
C HIS A 54 -3.23 -8.71 -0.19
N LEU A 55 -2.44 -7.78 0.34
CA LEU A 55 -1.60 -7.98 1.53
C LEU A 55 -2.42 -8.06 2.83
N LYS A 56 -3.75 -7.93 2.76
CA LYS A 56 -4.67 -7.93 3.91
C LYS A 56 -4.37 -6.83 4.92
N TYR A 57 -3.80 -5.73 4.45
CA TYR A 57 -3.55 -4.54 5.27
C TYR A 57 -4.81 -3.66 5.38
N LEU A 58 -5.75 -3.82 4.44
CA LEU A 58 -7.03 -3.13 4.44
C LEU A 58 -8.16 -4.09 4.82
N ASN A 59 -9.09 -3.59 5.61
CA ASN A 59 -10.34 -4.27 5.90
C ASN A 59 -11.19 -4.35 4.62
N ILE A 60 -11.69 -5.55 4.33
CA ILE A 60 -12.41 -5.87 3.08
C ILE A 60 -13.70 -5.05 2.92
N PHE A 61 -14.35 -4.67 4.03
CA PHE A 61 -15.62 -3.95 4.01
C PHE A 61 -15.45 -2.44 3.99
N SER A 62 -14.50 -1.91 4.76
CA SER A 62 -14.28 -0.47 4.86
C SER A 62 -13.29 0.07 3.82
N GLY A 63 -12.45 -0.78 3.24
CA GLY A 63 -11.34 -0.39 2.38
C GLY A 63 -10.23 0.38 3.10
N LYS A 64 -10.25 0.38 4.45
CA LYS A 64 -9.32 1.12 5.31
C LYS A 64 -8.54 0.20 6.23
N PHE A 65 -7.42 0.68 6.76
CA PHE A 65 -6.66 -0.05 7.75
C PHE A 65 -7.48 -0.34 9.00
N ASP A 66 -7.43 -1.60 9.42
CA ASP A 66 -7.85 -2.06 10.73
C ASP A 66 -6.60 -2.44 11.52
N ILE A 67 -6.34 -1.67 12.58
CA ILE A 67 -5.13 -1.82 13.39
C ILE A 67 -5.18 -3.14 14.17
N GLU A 68 -6.37 -3.59 14.58
CA GLU A 68 -6.53 -4.79 15.37
C GLU A 68 -6.29 -6.04 14.51
N ASP A 69 -6.77 -6.03 13.26
CA ASP A 69 -6.49 -7.09 12.29
C ASP A 69 -5.02 -7.09 11.88
N PHE A 70 -4.41 -5.92 11.65
CA PHE A 70 -3.00 -5.79 11.26
C PHE A 70 -2.05 -6.34 12.34
N LYS A 71 -2.32 -6.04 13.62
CA LYS A 71 -1.51 -6.50 14.75
C LYS A 71 -1.50 -8.03 14.92
N GLN A 72 -2.51 -8.72 14.40
CA GLN A 72 -2.62 -10.18 14.52
C GLN A 72 -1.84 -10.92 13.43
N GLN A 73 -1.27 -10.21 12.46
CA GLN A 73 -0.50 -10.84 11.38
C GLN A 73 0.87 -11.30 11.87
N ASP A 74 1.32 -12.45 11.36
CA ASP A 74 2.62 -13.00 11.72
C ASP A 74 3.76 -12.11 11.22
N GLY A 75 4.75 -11.87 12.07
CA GLY A 75 5.91 -11.04 11.74
C GLY A 75 5.72 -9.52 11.83
N ILE A 76 4.57 -9.03 12.32
CA ILE A 76 4.34 -7.60 12.59
C ILE A 76 4.89 -7.22 13.96
N GLU A 77 5.77 -6.22 14.01
CA GLU A 77 6.34 -5.68 15.24
C GLU A 77 5.52 -4.47 15.76
N ASP A 78 5.66 -4.13 17.04
CA ASP A 78 4.96 -2.98 17.63
C ASP A 78 5.33 -1.65 16.93
N GLU A 79 6.55 -1.56 16.37
CA GLU A 79 7.00 -0.41 15.58
C GLU A 79 6.21 -0.26 14.28
N ASP A 80 5.95 -1.37 13.57
CA ASP A 80 5.12 -1.39 12.35
C ASP A 80 3.70 -0.92 12.67
N VAL A 81 3.13 -1.40 13.78
CA VAL A 81 1.80 -0.98 14.24
C VAL A 81 1.77 0.52 14.55
N ALA A 82 2.82 1.07 15.16
CA ALA A 82 2.91 2.50 15.45
C ALA A 82 2.95 3.35 14.18
N VAL A 83 3.67 2.90 13.15
CA VAL A 83 3.71 3.56 11.83
C VAL A 83 2.32 3.57 11.19
N ILE A 84 1.66 2.40 11.13
CA ILE A 84 0.31 2.28 10.56
C ILE A 84 -0.70 3.14 11.32
N ALA A 85 -0.67 3.12 12.66
CA ALA A 85 -1.57 3.92 13.47
C ALA A 85 -1.41 5.43 13.20
N LYS A 86 -0.17 5.89 13.03
CA LYS A 86 0.14 7.27 12.66
C LYS A 86 -0.39 7.61 11.27
N CYS A 87 -0.12 6.77 10.28
CA CYS A 87 -0.57 6.99 8.91
C CYS A 87 -2.10 6.97 8.79
N LYS A 88 -2.77 6.01 9.45
CA LYS A 88 -4.23 5.96 9.52
C LYS A 88 -4.76 7.27 10.10
N LYS A 89 -4.24 7.74 11.23
CA LYS A 89 -4.70 9.00 11.86
C LYS A 89 -4.60 10.21 10.93
N LEU A 90 -3.58 10.27 10.07
CA LEU A 90 -3.38 11.38 9.14
C LEU A 90 -4.39 11.38 7.99
N TYR A 91 -4.83 10.20 7.54
CA TYR A 91 -5.58 10.04 6.29
C TYR A 91 -6.94 9.36 6.44
N ASP A 92 -7.40 9.08 7.67
CA ASP A 92 -8.66 8.36 7.93
C ASP A 92 -9.90 9.12 7.42
N ASN A 93 -9.79 10.42 7.18
CA ASN A 93 -10.85 11.24 6.61
C ASN A 93 -10.99 11.10 5.08
N ILE A 94 -10.04 10.47 4.40
CA ILE A 94 -10.11 10.26 2.95
C ILE A 94 -11.20 9.23 2.64
N SER A 95 -12.11 9.57 1.73
CA SER A 95 -13.22 8.70 1.31
C SER A 95 -12.94 7.93 0.02
N ASP A 96 -12.13 8.46 -0.89
CA ASP A 96 -11.76 7.74 -2.12
C ASP A 96 -10.76 6.62 -1.76
N PRO A 97 -11.08 5.34 -2.07
CA PRO A 97 -10.23 4.23 -1.66
C PRO A 97 -8.85 4.22 -2.31
N CYS A 98 -8.76 4.68 -3.57
CA CYS A 98 -7.48 4.75 -4.28
C CYS A 98 -6.59 5.85 -3.69
N GLU A 99 -7.17 7.02 -3.42
CA GLU A 99 -6.49 8.12 -2.74
C GLU A 99 -6.02 7.69 -1.34
N TYR A 100 -6.89 7.01 -0.59
CA TYR A 100 -6.56 6.51 0.74
C TYR A 100 -5.41 5.50 0.67
N GLY A 101 -5.50 4.49 -0.20
CA GLY A 101 -4.45 3.48 -0.38
C GLY A 101 -3.11 4.10 -0.75
N PHE A 102 -3.12 5.08 -1.66
CA PHE A 102 -1.92 5.81 -2.05
C PHE A 102 -1.31 6.59 -0.89
N LYS A 103 -2.09 7.43 -0.19
CA LYS A 103 -1.57 8.26 0.90
C LYS A 103 -1.07 7.43 2.08
N ILE A 104 -1.71 6.29 2.37
CA ILE A 104 -1.19 5.38 3.39
C ILE A 104 0.13 4.75 2.93
N MET A 105 0.21 4.19 1.72
CA MET A 105 1.44 3.58 1.22
C MET A 105 2.61 4.58 1.21
N GLN A 106 2.35 5.81 0.75
CA GLN A 106 3.34 6.90 0.76
C GLN A 106 3.80 7.22 2.20
N CYS A 107 2.87 7.26 3.15
CA CYS A 107 3.17 7.52 4.55
C CYS A 107 3.99 6.42 5.22
N ILE A 108 3.66 5.16 4.92
CA ILE A 108 4.42 3.99 5.39
C ILE A 108 5.87 4.13 4.92
N LEU A 109 6.08 4.33 3.61
CA LEU A 109 7.42 4.46 3.04
C LEU A 109 8.22 5.66 3.59
N MET A 110 7.54 6.74 4.00
CA MET A 110 8.20 7.88 4.68
C MET A 110 8.62 7.57 6.12
N PHE A 111 7.93 6.65 6.80
CA PHE A 111 8.17 6.33 8.21
C PHE A 111 8.81 4.96 8.44
N GLU A 112 8.93 4.12 7.40
CA GLU A 112 9.67 2.88 7.48
C GLU A 112 11.13 3.19 7.83
N PRO A 113 11.65 2.61 8.93
CA PRO A 113 13.04 2.77 9.27
C PRO A 113 13.87 2.12 8.16
N THR A 114 14.77 2.90 7.56
CA THR A 114 15.82 2.38 6.69
C THR A 114 16.67 1.42 7.52
N LYS A 115 16.41 0.11 7.39
CA LYS A 115 17.30 -0.93 7.91
C LYS A 115 18.61 -0.96 7.13
#